data_AF-A0A959P7U5-F1
#
_entry.id   AF-A0A959P7U5-F1
#
_cell.length_a   1.000
_cell.length_b   1.000
_cell.length_c   1.000
_cell.angle_alpha   90.00
_cell.angle_beta   90.00
_cell.angle_gamma   90.00
#
_symmetry.space_group_name_H-M   'P 1'
#
loop_
_entity.id
_entity.type
_entity.pdbx_description
1 polymer ?
#
loop_
_entity_poly.entity_id
_entity_poly.type
_entity_poly.pdbx_seq_one_letter_code
_entity_poly.pdbx_strand_id
1 'polypeptide(L)' 'YSFGITAGGKPEKIVLKFAPQEGRYVKAQPLHPTQKIIKENQDGMTVELKVIPSYELRSSIRSFGKNVEVIEPIDLLS' A
#
# COMPACT_ATOMS: atom_id res chain seq x y z
N TYR A 1 5.44 -1.03 -12.02
CA TYR A 1 6.28 -0.50 -10.94
C TYR A 1 5.95 0.95 -10.62
N SER A 2 5.54 1.77 -11.59
CA SER A 2 4.88 3.03 -11.28
C SER A 2 3.50 2.76 -10.64
N PHE A 3 3.15 3.52 -9.61
CA PHE A 3 1.81 3.53 -9.01
C PHE A 3 0.86 4.51 -9.73
N GLY A 4 1.42 5.48 -10.46
CA GLY A 4 0.68 6.53 -11.18
C GLY A 4 1.42 6.96 -12.45
N ILE A 5 1.56 8.27 -12.65
CA ILE A 5 2.25 8.81 -13.84
C ILE A 5 3.75 8.98 -13.61
N THR A 6 4.19 9.06 -12.35
CA THR A 6 5.62 9.19 -12.02
C THR A 6 6.44 7.97 -12.43
N ALA A 7 7.36 8.16 -13.37
CA ALA A 7 8.32 7.15 -13.82
C ALA A 7 9.76 7.56 -13.46
N GLY A 8 10.70 6.60 -13.47
CA GLY A 8 12.15 6.89 -13.34
C GLY A 8 12.76 6.73 -11.94
N GLY A 9 12.06 6.11 -10.99
CA GLY A 9 12.59 5.75 -9.66
C GLY A 9 12.96 4.27 -9.51
N LYS A 10 13.61 3.93 -8.40
CA LYS A 10 13.85 2.52 -8.02
C LYS A 10 12.59 1.98 -7.33
N PRO A 11 12.03 0.84 -7.76
CA PRO A 11 10.94 0.21 -7.05
C PRO A 11 11.42 -0.32 -5.71
N GLU A 12 10.65 -0.05 -4.67
CA GLU A 12 10.89 -0.47 -3.30
C GLU A 12 9.77 -1.40 -2.83
N LYS A 13 10.07 -2.20 -1.82
CA LYS A 13 9.07 -3.04 -1.15
C LYS A 13 8.30 -2.15 -0.17
N ILE A 14 6.98 -2.14 -0.32
CA ILE A 14 6.08 -1.37 0.54
C ILE A 14 5.12 -2.36 1.20
N VAL A 15 5.05 -2.35 2.53
CA VAL A 15 4.12 -3.19 3.30
C VAL A 15 3.10 -2.29 3.99
N LEU A 16 1.82 -2.53 3.68
CA LEU A 16 0.70 -1.76 4.20
C LEU A 16 -0.24 -2.70 4.96
N LYS A 17 -0.67 -2.26 6.15
CA LYS A 17 -1.70 -2.93 6.93
C LYS A 17 -2.96 -2.09 6.91
N PHE A 18 -4.05 -2.67 6.40
CA PHE A 18 -5.37 -2.07 6.32
C PHE A 18 -6.28 -2.63 7.41
N ALA A 19 -7.14 -1.77 7.95
CA ALA A 19 -8.25 -2.20 8.80
C ALA A 19 -9.21 -3.15 8.05
N PRO A 20 -10.07 -3.92 8.75
CA PRO A 20 -10.88 -4.97 8.11
C PRO A 20 -11.79 -4.50 6.97
N GLN A 21 -12.32 -3.28 6.99
CA GLN A 21 -13.17 -2.77 5.92
C GLN A 21 -12.36 -2.39 4.68
N GLU A 22 -11.31 -1.60 4.85
CA GLU A 22 -10.39 -1.18 3.78
C GLU A 22 -9.65 -2.37 3.18
N GLY A 23 -9.29 -3.36 4.00
CA GLY A 23 -8.68 -4.60 3.54
C GLY A 23 -9.56 -5.35 2.54
N ARG A 24 -10.88 -5.38 2.74
CA ARG A 24 -11.82 -5.98 1.76
C ARG A 24 -11.85 -5.19 0.46
N TYR A 25 -11.81 -3.86 0.54
CA TYR A 25 -11.75 -3.00 -0.63
C TYR A 25 -10.45 -3.22 -1.43
N VAL A 26 -9.29 -3.20 -0.75
CA VAL A 26 -7.98 -3.43 -1.37
C VAL A 26 -7.83 -4.85 -1.91
N LYS A 27 -8.52 -5.84 -1.33
CA LYS A 27 -8.62 -7.21 -1.87
C LYS A 27 -9.39 -7.24 -3.19
N ALA A 28 -10.55 -6.58 -3.23
CA ALA A 28 -11.43 -6.56 -4.40
C ALA A 28 -10.85 -5.69 -5.54
N GLN A 29 -10.18 -4.60 -5.18
CA GLN A 29 -9.54 -3.66 -6.10
C GLN A 29 -8.08 -3.46 -5.68
N PRO A 30 -7.16 -4.30 -6.19
CA PRO A 30 -5.74 -4.18 -5.89
C PRO A 30 -5.19 -2.79 -6.25
N LEU A 31 -4.39 -2.21 -5.36
CA LEU A 31 -3.84 -0.87 -5.53
C LEU A 31 -2.83 -0.78 -6.69
N HIS A 32 -2.12 -1.89 -6.96
CA HIS A 32 -1.17 -2.01 -8.07
C HIS A 32 -1.01 -3.49 -8.43
N PRO A 33 -0.65 -3.84 -9.69
CA PRO A 33 -0.52 -5.24 -10.13
C PRO A 33 0.48 -6.10 -9.35
N THR A 34 1.43 -5.49 -8.62
CA THR A 34 2.38 -6.23 -7.78
C THR A 34 1.82 -6.59 -6.41
N GLN A 35 0.59 -6.24 -6.10
CA GLN A 35 -0.01 -6.47 -4.80
C GLN A 35 -0.03 -7.96 -4.47
N LYS A 36 0.46 -8.30 -3.28
CA LYS A 36 0.35 -9.63 -2.69
C LYS A 36 -0.26 -9.52 -1.31
N ILE A 37 -1.24 -10.36 -1.01
CA ILE A 37 -1.77 -10.49 0.35
C ILE A 37 -0.79 -11.36 1.13
N ILE A 38 -0.19 -10.80 2.18
CA ILE A 38 0.77 -11.52 3.03
C ILE A 38 0.16 -11.96 4.38
N LYS A 39 -0.94 -11.31 4.79
CA LYS A 39 -1.72 -11.70 5.97
C LYS A 39 -3.17 -11.25 5.84
N GLU A 40 -4.11 -12.10 6.21
CA GLU A 40 -5.54 -11.79 6.32
C GLU A 40 -6.09 -12.43 7.59
N ASN A 41 -6.61 -11.62 8.52
CA ASN A 41 -7.20 -12.09 9.77
C ASN A 41 -8.31 -11.14 10.25
N GLN A 42 -8.83 -11.38 11.45
CA GLN A 42 -9.89 -10.54 12.04
C GLN A 42 -9.44 -9.08 12.28
N ASP A 43 -8.13 -8.84 12.44
CA ASP A 43 -7.56 -7.50 12.66
C ASP A 43 -7.40 -6.70 11.38
N GLY A 44 -7.52 -7.34 10.21
CA GLY A 44 -7.46 -6.70 8.91
C GLY A 44 -6.63 -7.45 7.88
N MET A 45 -6.06 -6.70 6.93
CA MET A 45 -5.31 -7.24 5.81
C MET A 45 -3.95 -6.56 5.70
N THR A 46 -2.90 -7.35 5.55
CA THR A 46 -1.56 -6.85 5.24
C THR A 46 -1.21 -7.23 3.81
N VAL A 47 -0.80 -6.23 3.03
CA VAL A 47 -0.38 -6.42 1.64
C VAL A 47 1.04 -5.93 1.42
N GLU A 48 1.73 -6.55 0.48
CA GLU A 48 3.01 -6.14 -0.06
C GLU A 48 2.83 -5.55 -1.47
N LEU A 49 3.54 -4.47 -1.77
CA LEU A 49 3.68 -3.88 -3.09
C LEU A 49 5.16 -3.78 -3.46
N LYS A 50 5.47 -3.82 -4.76
CA LYS A 50 6.79 -3.46 -5.30
C LYS A 50 6.61 -2.28 -6.25
N VAL A 51 6.81 -1.08 -5.74
CA VAL A 51 6.47 0.18 -6.43
C VAL A 51 7.47 1.28 -6.14
N ILE A 52 7.56 2.27 -7.01
CA ILE A 52 8.33 3.49 -6.75
C ILE A 52 7.60 4.29 -5.65
N PRO A 53 8.29 4.80 -4.61
CA PRO A 53 7.66 5.55 -3.51
C PRO A 53 7.27 6.99 -3.91
N SER A 54 6.44 7.10 -4.95
CA SER A 54 6.05 8.36 -5.60
C SER A 54 5.03 9.16 -4.80
N TYR A 55 4.77 10.39 -5.24
CA TYR A 55 3.76 11.26 -4.64
C TYR A 55 2.36 10.64 -4.68
N GLU A 56 1.98 10.00 -5.79
CA GLU A 56 0.68 9.36 -5.99
C GLU A 56 0.48 8.17 -5.04
N LEU A 57 1.53 7.35 -4.83
CA LEU A 57 1.49 6.30 -3.82
C LEU A 57 1.22 6.90 -2.44
N ARG A 58 2.01 7.90 -2.03
CA ARG A 58 1.88 8.54 -0.72
C ARG A 58 0.51 9.20 -0.55
N SER A 59 -0.02 9.81 -1.62
CA SER A 59 -1.35 10.40 -1.63
C SER A 59 -2.45 9.34 -1.50
N SER A 60 -2.31 8.21 -2.21
CA SER A 60 -3.25 7.10 -2.11
C SER A 60 -3.25 6.52 -0.70
N ILE A 61 -2.07 6.27 -0.10
CA ILE A 61 -1.97 5.81 1.29
C ILE A 61 -2.65 6.80 2.23
N ARG A 62 -2.36 8.11 2.13
CA ARG A 62 -2.99 9.14 2.98
C ARG A 62 -4.50 9.21 2.84
N SER A 63 -5.07 8.87 1.68
CA SER A 63 -6.53 8.89 1.48
C SER A 63 -7.29 7.88 2.35
N PHE A 64 -6.63 6.81 2.79
CA PHE A 64 -7.20 5.86 3.75
C PHE A 64 -7.14 6.36 5.22
N GLY A 65 -6.46 7.48 5.48
CA GLY A 65 -6.35 8.08 6.80
C GLY A 65 -5.83 7.09 7.86
N LYS A 66 -6.51 7.03 9.00
CA LYS A 66 -6.15 6.14 10.12
C LYS A 66 -6.39 4.64 9.85
N ASN A 67 -7.02 4.29 8.74
CA ASN A 67 -7.39 2.90 8.42
C ASN A 67 -6.28 2.16 7.65
N VAL A 68 -5.14 2.83 7.42
CA VAL A 68 -3.92 2.23 6.89
C VAL A 68 -2.74 2.56 7.77
N GLU A 69 -1.84 1.60 7.92
CA GLU A 69 -0.57 1.73 8.60
C GLU A 69 0.55 1.30 7.64
N VAL A 70 1.63 2.08 7.56
CA VAL A 70 2.83 1.68 6.82
C VAL A 70 3.70 0.84 7.76
N ILE A 71 3.90 -0.42 7.41
CA ILE A 71 4.75 -1.35 8.16
C ILE A 71 6.19 -1.30 7.65
N GLU A 72 6.38 -1.10 6.34
CA GLU A 72 7.70 -1.04 5.71
C GLU A 72 7.65 -0.15 4.44
N PRO A 73 8.57 0.79 4.25
CA PRO A 73 9.49 1.34 5.26
C PRO A 73 8.76 2.31 6.21
N ILE A 74 9.19 2.38 7.47
CA ILE A 74 8.50 3.15 8.55
C ILE A 74 8.47 4.66 8.25
N ASP A 75 9.48 5.17 7.54
CA ASP A 75 9.66 6.57 7.18
C ASP A 75 8.98 6.96 5.85
N LEU A 76 8.21 6.06 5.22
CA LEU A 76 7.55 6.33 3.93
C LEU A 76 6.63 7.56 3.95
N LEU A 77 6.09 7.94 5.11
CA LEU A 77 5.18 9.10 5.24
C LEU A 77 5.74 10.20 6.14
N SER A 78 6.99 10.07 6.59
CA SER A 78 7.69 11.12 7.35
C SER A 78 8.01 12.34 6.48
#